data_AF-A0A3C0S807-F1
#
_entry.id   AF-A0A3C0S807-F1
#
_cell.length_a   1.000
_cell.length_b   1.000
_cell.length_c   1.000
_cell.angle_alpha   90.00
_cell.angle_beta   90.00
_cell.angle_gamma   90.00
#
_symmetry.space_group_name_H-M   'P 1'
#
loop_
_entity.id
_entity.type
_entity.pdbx_description
1 polymer ?
#
loop_
_entity_poly.entity_id
_entity_poly.type
_entity_poly.pdbx_seq_one_letter_code
_entity_poly.pdbx_strand_id
1 'polypeptide(L)'
;MPDTNSKNDIVFGVLLLGATGVLIGVAVDSNMAMLVAGFLGALMGSLVGWLGGRAYLLIICFGVLIGAFLGYRTGDRDILIIASGTGGAIAGFFGAQIELFLSKNR
;
A
#
# COMPACT_ATOMS: atom_id res chain seq x y z
N MET A 1 7.76 -21.90 11.25
CA MET A 1 8.53 -21.00 12.15
C MET A 1 8.82 -19.73 11.38
N PRO A 2 8.37 -18.53 11.82
CA PRO A 2 8.64 -17.32 11.06
C PRO A 2 10.10 -16.89 11.24
N ASP A 3 10.90 -17.15 10.19
CA ASP A 3 12.28 -16.74 10.05
C ASP A 3 12.43 -15.21 10.12
N THR A 4 13.21 -14.75 11.10
CA THR A 4 14.12 -13.59 11.25
C THR A 4 14.10 -12.36 10.29
N ASN A 5 13.16 -12.18 9.36
CA ASN A 5 13.06 -11.03 8.45
C ASN A 5 11.85 -10.12 8.71
N SER A 6 11.06 -10.42 9.75
CA SER A 6 9.84 -9.67 10.10
C SER A 6 10.09 -8.18 10.39
N LYS A 7 11.22 -7.82 11.00
CA LYS A 7 11.46 -6.45 11.45
C LYS A 7 11.68 -5.47 10.29
N ASN A 8 12.38 -5.91 9.23
CA ASN A 8 12.61 -5.09 8.05
C ASN A 8 11.32 -4.87 7.26
N ASP A 9 10.44 -5.87 7.22
CA ASP A 9 9.19 -5.83 6.48
C ASP A 9 8.18 -4.88 7.15
N ILE A 10 8.13 -4.90 8.50
CA ILE A 10 7.36 -3.93 9.30
C ILE A 10 7.88 -2.51 9.07
N VAL A 11 9.19 -2.30 9.19
CA VAL A 11 9.80 -0.96 8.99
C VAL A 11 9.54 -0.45 7.58
N PHE A 12 9.65 -1.32 6.57
CA PHE A 12 9.41 -0.95 5.18
C PHE A 12 7.93 -0.63 4.93
N GLY A 13 7.00 -1.40 5.50
CA GLY A 13 5.56 -1.13 5.42
C GLY A 13 5.16 0.20 6.08
N VAL A 14 5.67 0.46 7.30
CA VAL A 14 5.47 1.74 8.00
C VAL A 14 6.03 2.90 7.20
N LEU A 15 7.25 2.76 6.66
CA LEU A 15 7.90 3.82 5.92
C LEU A 15 7.18 4.12 4.61
N LEU A 16 6.78 3.10 3.85
CA LEU A 16 6.03 3.27 2.60
C LEU A 16 4.66 3.89 2.84
N LEU A 17 3.79 3.23 3.61
CA LEU A 17 2.41 3.66 3.82
C LEU A 17 2.30 4.94 4.67
N GLY A 18 3.24 5.13 5.62
CA GLY A 18 3.37 6.39 6.35
C GLY A 18 3.80 7.55 5.45
N ALA A 19 4.79 7.34 4.58
CA ALA A 19 5.21 8.37 3.62
C ALA A 19 4.11 8.71 2.61
N THR A 20 3.37 7.72 2.08
CA THR A 20 2.22 8.00 1.20
C THR A 20 1.12 8.76 1.94
N GLY A 21 0.82 8.42 3.20
CA GLY A 21 -0.15 9.16 4.00
C GLY A 21 0.21 10.64 4.18
N VAL A 22 1.49 10.93 4.44
CA VAL A 22 2.01 12.31 4.53
C VAL A 22 1.93 13.01 3.17
N LEU A 23 2.33 12.35 2.08
CA LEU A 23 2.26 12.88 0.71
C LEU A 23 0.83 13.23 0.28
N ILE A 24 -0.16 12.40 0.61
CA ILE A 24 -1.58 12.67 0.36
C ILE A 24 -2.01 13.91 1.16
N GLY A 25 -1.56 14.03 2.41
CA GLY A 25 -1.77 15.20 3.25
C GLY A 25 -1.26 16.52 2.68
N VAL A 26 -0.04 16.49 2.15
CA VAL A 26 0.59 17.64 1.49
C VAL A 26 -0.19 18.04 0.23
N ALA A 27 -0.66 17.06 -0.56
CA ALA A 27 -1.41 17.32 -1.78
C ALA A 27 -2.81 17.94 -1.53
N VAL A 28 -3.37 17.77 -0.33
CA VAL A 28 -4.68 18.32 0.07
C VAL A 28 -4.56 19.72 0.70
N ASP A 29 -3.34 20.28 0.80
CA ASP A 29 -3.07 21.64 1.32
C ASP A 29 -3.73 21.91 2.70
N SER A 30 -3.76 20.86 3.53
CA SER A 30 -4.45 20.85 4.82
C SER A 30 -3.54 20.24 5.88
N ASN A 31 -3.06 21.08 6.80
CA ASN A 31 -2.19 20.66 7.90
C ASN A 31 -2.82 19.54 8.77
N MET A 32 -4.15 19.58 8.94
CA MET A 32 -4.89 18.56 9.69
C MET A 32 -5.04 17.26 8.89
N ALA A 33 -5.27 17.33 7.57
CA ALA A 33 -5.34 16.16 6.72
C ALA A 33 -3.98 15.45 6.65
N MET A 34 -2.87 16.19 6.66
CA MET A 34 -1.52 15.61 6.68
C MET A 34 -1.21 14.81 7.93
N LEU A 35 -1.55 15.35 9.10
CA LEU A 35 -1.37 14.64 10.36
C LEU A 35 -2.23 13.39 10.43
N VAL A 36 -3.52 13.48 10.07
CA VAL A 36 -4.44 12.34 10.15
C VAL A 36 -4.10 11.28 9.11
N ALA A 37 -3.90 11.65 7.85
CA ALA A 37 -3.57 10.70 6.78
C ALA A 37 -2.18 10.07 6.97
N GLY A 38 -1.20 10.85 7.44
CA GLY A 38 0.12 10.33 7.80
C GLY A 38 0.07 9.34 8.95
N PHE A 39 -0.70 9.65 10.01
CA PHE A 39 -0.84 8.75 11.16
C PHE A 39 -1.63 7.47 10.82
N LEU A 40 -2.73 7.59 10.06
CA LEU A 40 -3.47 6.44 9.55
C LEU A 40 -2.61 5.59 8.62
N GLY A 41 -1.83 6.24 7.74
CA GLY A 41 -0.88 5.58 6.84
C GLY A 41 0.19 4.82 7.60
N ALA A 42 0.76 5.40 8.65
CA ALA A 42 1.75 4.72 9.49
C ALA A 42 1.13 3.54 10.26
N LEU A 43 -0.08 3.70 10.80
CA LEU A 43 -0.82 2.62 11.49
C LEU A 43 -1.13 1.46 10.56
N MET A 44 -1.69 1.74 9.38
CA MET A 44 -1.97 0.73 8.37
C MET A 44 -0.68 0.12 7.81
N GLY A 45 0.38 0.90 7.64
CA GLY A 45 1.71 0.43 7.26
C GLY A 45 2.31 -0.54 8.25
N SER A 46 2.14 -0.28 9.54
CA SER A 46 2.57 -1.17 10.61
C SER A 46 1.76 -2.47 10.63
N LEU A 47 0.44 -2.39 10.43
CA LEU A 47 -0.44 -3.55 10.37
C LEU A 47 -0.15 -4.42 9.15
N VAL A 48 0.00 -3.81 7.97
CA VAL A 48 0.29 -4.51 6.72
C VAL A 48 1.69 -5.12 6.74
N GLY A 49 2.71 -4.39 7.22
CA GLY A 49 4.07 -4.94 7.35
C GLY A 49 4.19 -6.03 8.41
N TRP A 50 3.25 -6.09 9.35
CA TRP A 50 3.15 -7.19 10.32
C TRP A 50 2.38 -8.40 9.76
N LEU A 51 1.34 -8.17 8.96
CA LEU A 51 0.50 -9.24 8.36
C LEU A 51 1.07 -9.83 7.07
N GLY A 52 1.81 -9.07 6.26
CA GLY A 52 2.26 -9.48 4.93
C GLY A 52 3.77 -9.28 4.76
N GLY A 53 4.45 -10.30 4.22
CA GLY A 53 5.88 -10.20 3.90
C GLY A 53 6.18 -9.21 2.77
N ARG A 54 7.47 -8.93 2.49
CA ARG A 54 7.90 -7.99 1.43
C ARG A 54 7.19 -8.12 0.09
N ALA A 55 6.87 -9.35 -0.32
CA ALA A 55 6.23 -9.63 -1.59
C ALA A 55 4.82 -9.02 -1.67
N TYR A 56 4.05 -9.08 -0.57
CA TYR A 56 2.70 -8.53 -0.49
C TYR A 56 2.70 -7.00 -0.70
N LEU A 57 3.61 -6.31 -0.01
CA LEU A 57 3.79 -4.86 -0.15
C LEU A 57 4.19 -4.45 -1.57
N LEU A 58 5.09 -5.21 -2.20
CA LEU A 58 5.50 -4.94 -3.59
C LEU A 58 4.33 -5.12 -4.56
N ILE A 59 3.53 -6.18 -4.40
CA ILE A 59 2.39 -6.45 -5.29
C ILE A 59 1.36 -5.31 -5.20
N ILE A 60 1.02 -4.85 -3.98
CA ILE A 60 0.11 -3.70 -3.80
C ILE A 60 0.70 -2.44 -4.44
N CYS A 61 1.99 -2.15 -4.21
CA CYS A 61 2.63 -0.97 -4.77
C CYS A 61 2.58 -0.98 -6.31
N PHE A 62 2.82 -2.14 -6.94
CA PHE A 62 2.66 -2.30 -8.38
C PHE A 62 1.21 -2.12 -8.83
N GLY A 63 0.23 -2.65 -8.08
CA GLY A 63 -1.20 -2.47 -8.36
C GLY A 63 -1.63 -1.01 -8.33
N VAL A 64 -1.21 -0.26 -7.31
CA VAL A 64 -1.46 1.18 -7.16
C VAL A 64 -0.82 1.95 -8.33
N LEU A 65 0.44 1.65 -8.68
CA LEU A 65 1.12 2.32 -9.81
C LEU A 65 0.44 2.05 -11.15
N ILE A 66 0.05 0.80 -11.41
CA ILE A 66 -0.68 0.43 -12.63
C ILE A 66 -2.04 1.12 -12.67
N GLY A 67 -2.78 1.12 -11.57
CA GLY A 67 -4.07 1.80 -11.44
C GLY A 67 -3.96 3.31 -11.64
N ALA A 68 -2.95 3.95 -11.05
CA ALA A 68 -2.68 5.37 -11.24
C ALA A 68 -2.27 5.71 -12.68
N PHE A 69 -1.45 4.87 -13.32
CA PHE A 69 -1.05 5.04 -14.72
C PHE A 69 -2.25 4.92 -15.68
N LEU A 70 -3.13 3.96 -15.45
CA LEU A 70 -4.38 3.80 -16.20
C LEU A 70 -5.31 4.99 -16.00
N GLY A 71 -5.49 5.45 -14.75
CA GLY A 71 -6.30 6.63 -14.45
C GLY A 71 -5.74 7.93 -15.04
N TYR A 72 -4.41 8.06 -15.11
CA TYR A 72 -3.75 9.22 -15.73
C TYR A 72 -4.06 9.32 -17.22
N ARG A 73 -4.18 8.18 -17.92
CA ARG A 73 -4.53 8.14 -19.35
C ARG A 73 -5.96 8.59 -19.62
N THR A 74 -6.84 8.53 -18.63
CA THR A 74 -8.24 8.98 -18.75
C THR A 74 -8.41 10.49 -18.55
N GLY A 75 -7.39 11.19 -18.03
CA GLY A 75 -7.33 12.66 -18.01
C GLY A 75 -8.11 13.34 -16.89
N ASP A 76 -8.78 12.58 -16.02
CA ASP A 76 -9.58 13.12 -14.91
C ASP A 76 -8.95 12.79 -13.55
N ARG A 77 -8.81 13.79 -12.67
CA ARG A 77 -8.18 13.61 -11.35
C ARG A 77 -9.00 12.69 -10.45
N ASP A 78 -10.32 12.74 -10.58
CA ASP A 78 -11.23 11.92 -9.77
C ASP A 78 -11.07 10.44 -10.13
N ILE A 79 -10.93 10.15 -11.42
CA ILE A 79 -10.68 8.81 -11.94
C ILE A 79 -9.29 8.32 -11.55
N LEU A 80 -8.28 9.20 -11.48
CA LEU A 80 -6.93 8.82 -11.06
C LEU A 80 -6.89 8.29 -9.61
N ILE A 81 -7.57 8.96 -8.68
CA ILE A 81 -7.61 8.52 -7.27
C ILE A 81 -8.38 7.20 -7.15
N ILE A 82 -9.52 7.09 -7.82
CA ILE A 82 -10.35 5.87 -7.79
C ILE A 82 -9.63 4.69 -8.46
N ALA A 83 -8.98 4.90 -9.61
CA ALA A 83 -8.24 3.86 -10.34
C ALA A 83 -6.99 3.40 -9.56
N SER A 84 -6.27 4.34 -8.94
CA SER A 84 -5.13 4.06 -8.06
C SER A 84 -5.55 3.22 -6.84
N GLY A 85 -6.65 3.60 -6.17
CA GLY A 85 -7.19 2.88 -5.02
C GLY A 85 -7.69 1.48 -5.36
N THR A 86 -8.42 1.35 -6.47
CA THR A 86 -8.91 0.04 -6.94
C THR A 86 -7.77 -0.87 -7.40
N GLY A 87 -6.75 -0.34 -8.07
CA GLY A 87 -5.54 -1.09 -8.44
C GLY A 87 -4.80 -1.66 -7.23
N GLY A 88 -4.68 -0.86 -6.15
CA GLY A 88 -4.12 -1.34 -4.88
C GLY A 88 -4.94 -2.44 -4.22
N ALA A 89 -6.27 -2.31 -4.19
CA ALA A 89 -7.16 -3.31 -3.60
C ALA A 89 -7.12 -4.65 -4.36
N ILE A 90 -7.16 -4.62 -5.70
CA ILE A 90 -7.11 -5.81 -6.55
C ILE A 90 -5.76 -6.52 -6.40
N ALA A 91 -4.66 -5.76 -6.41
CA ALA A 91 -3.33 -6.32 -6.23
C ALA A 91 -3.15 -6.88 -4.81
N GLY A 92 -3.70 -6.23 -3.79
CA GLY A 92 -3.73 -6.77 -2.42
C GLY A 92 -4.47 -8.10 -2.33
N PHE A 93 -5.60 -8.25 -3.04
CA PHE A 93 -6.31 -9.52 -3.11
C PHE A 93 -5.48 -10.61 -3.81
N PHE A 94 -4.85 -10.28 -4.94
CA PHE A 94 -3.94 -11.20 -5.63
C PHE A 94 -2.73 -11.59 -4.78
N GLY A 95 -2.12 -10.63 -4.07
CA GLY A 95 -0.99 -10.86 -3.17
C GLY A 95 -1.36 -11.85 -2.06
N ALA A 96 -2.53 -11.68 -1.44
CA ALA A 96 -3.03 -12.60 -0.42
C ALA A 96 -3.29 -14.01 -0.99
N GLN A 97 -3.86 -14.09 -2.19
CA GLN A 97 -4.10 -15.38 -2.86
C GLN A 97 -2.79 -16.09 -3.23
N ILE A 98 -1.79 -15.35 -3.71
CA ILE A 98 -0.46 -15.90 -4.02
C ILE A 98 0.21 -16.39 -2.74
N GLU A 99 0.15 -15.62 -1.65
CA GLU A 99 0.75 -15.98 -0.37
C GLU A 99 0.10 -17.23 0.24
N LEU A 100 -1.24 -17.34 0.18
CA LEU A 100 -1.98 -18.54 0.57
C LEU A 100 -1.62 -19.75 -0.30
N PHE A 101 -1.47 -19.57 -1.62
CA PHE A 101 -1.12 -20.65 -2.53
C PHE A 101 0.33 -21.13 -2.35
N LEU A 102 1.27 -20.20 -2.15
CA LEU A 102 2.68 -20.50 -1.94
C LEU A 102 2.94 -21.10 -0.55
N SER A 103 2.21 -20.63 0.48
CA SER A 103 2.27 -21.19 1.83
C SER A 103 1.71 -22.61 1.90
N LYS A 104 0.78 -22.96 0.99
CA LYS A 104 0.24 -24.33 0.88
C LYS A 104 1.21 -25.32 0.25
N ASN A 105 2.24 -24.84 -0.46
CA ASN A 105 3.25 -25.67 -1.14
C ASN A 105 4.57 -25.80 -0.34
N ARG A 106 4.55 -25.53 0.97
CA ARG A 106 5.64 -25.84 1.91
C ARG A 106 5.17 -26.82 2.97
#